data_AF-A0A1L8DBM2-F1
#
_entry.id   AF-A0A1L8DBM2-F1
#
_cell.length_a   1.000
_cell.length_b   1.000
_cell.length_c   1.000
_cell.angle_alpha   90.00
_cell.angle_beta   90.00
_cell.angle_gamma   90.00
#
_symmetry.space_group_name_H-M   'P 1'
#
loop_
_entity.id
_entity.type
_entity.pdbx_description
1 polymer ?
#
loop_
_entity_poly.entity_id
_entity_poly.type
_entity_poly.pdbx_seq_one_letter_code
_entity_poly.pdbx_strand_id
1 'polypeptide(L)'
;PKNVEIRVNVSQDVLTLPAAGSILSTLVKFLAVRRQQIPFSYQTFTSLVRELLRELPGNRQEASCWSEIQLDKQRELACASARSYEQLLKAIDNAFGFCQVQEAALFFGATMFTPKEMWHVQFPDDMVNHI
;
A
#
# COMPACT_ATOMS: atom_id res chain seq x y z
N PRO A 1 2.31 12.30 -22.70
CA PRO A 1 1.93 12.54 -21.28
C PRO A 1 2.78 13.66 -20.70
N LYS A 2 2.18 14.68 -20.08
CA LYS A 2 2.93 15.73 -19.38
C LYS A 2 3.23 15.25 -17.95
N ASN A 3 4.49 15.27 -17.56
CA ASN A 3 4.87 15.07 -16.17
C ASN A 3 4.30 16.24 -15.34
N VAL A 4 3.59 15.92 -14.27
CA VAL A 4 3.05 16.92 -13.33
C VAL A 4 3.91 16.87 -12.08
N GLU A 5 4.57 17.98 -11.79
CA GLU A 5 5.34 18.16 -10.56
C GLU A 5 4.47 18.86 -9.52
N ILE A 6 4.44 18.32 -8.30
CA ILE A 6 3.72 18.90 -7.17
C ILE A 6 4.74 19.10 -6.04
N ARG A 7 4.89 20.33 -5.58
CA ARG A 7 5.73 20.67 -4.43
C ARG A 7 4.86 20.81 -3.20
N VAL A 8 5.22 20.06 -2.16
CA VAL A 8 4.52 20.09 -0.87
C VAL A 8 5.46 20.72 0.15
N ASN A 9 5.11 21.91 0.64
CA ASN A 9 5.87 22.56 1.70
C ASN A 9 5.45 21.97 3.05
N VAL A 10 6.38 21.32 3.73
CA VAL A 10 6.22 20.79 5.08
C VAL A 10 7.17 21.55 6.00
N SER A 11 6.70 21.99 7.17
CA SER A 11 7.58 22.64 8.15
C SER A 11 8.73 21.70 8.54
N GLN A 12 9.96 22.22 8.54
CA GLN A 12 11.17 21.43 8.88
C GLN A 12 11.08 20.80 10.26
N ASP A 13 10.44 21.46 11.22
CA ASP A 13 10.25 20.95 12.59
C ASP A 13 9.37 19.69 12.66
N VAL A 14 8.68 19.34 11.57
CA VAL A 14 7.69 18.25 11.51
C VAL A 14 8.17 17.07 10.66
N LEU A 15 9.08 17.29 9.69
CA LEU A 15 9.48 16.24 8.74
C LEU A 15 10.63 15.39 9.28
N THR A 16 10.29 14.49 10.19
CA THR A 16 11.20 13.43 10.65
C THR A 16 11.14 12.21 9.75
N LEU A 17 12.16 11.34 9.82
CA LEU A 17 12.18 10.08 9.05
C LEU A 17 10.91 9.23 9.25
N PRO A 18 10.41 9.00 10.48
CA PRO A 18 9.13 8.31 10.69
C PRO A 18 7.93 9.05 10.07
N ALA A 19 7.91 10.38 10.13
CA ALA A 19 6.83 11.18 9.52
C ALA A 19 6.85 11.04 7.99
N ALA A 20 8.02 11.07 7.36
CA ALA A 20 8.17 10.84 5.92
C ALA A 20 7.70 9.45 5.49
N GLY A 21 8.05 8.41 6.27
CA GLY A 21 7.53 7.05 6.06
C GLY A 21 6.00 6.98 6.16
N SER A 22 5.41 7.66 7.14
CA SER A 22 3.96 7.75 7.30
C SER A 22 3.27 8.48 6.13
N ILE A 23 3.88 9.55 5.61
CA ILE A 23 3.40 10.28 4.43
C ILE A 23 3.43 9.35 3.21
N LEU A 24 4.54 8.65 2.96
CA LEU A 24 4.65 7.70 1.85
C LEU A 24 3.64 6.56 1.98
N SER A 25 3.51 5.98 3.16
CA SER A 25 2.52 4.94 3.48
C SER A 25 1.08 5.42 3.22
N THR A 26 0.78 6.69 3.54
CA THR A 26 -0.53 7.30 3.26
C THR A 26 -0.75 7.51 1.77
N LEU A 27 0.28 7.96 1.04
CA LEU A 27 0.23 8.08 -0.42
C LEU A 27 -0.02 6.72 -1.09
N VAL A 28 0.66 5.66 -0.66
CA VAL A 28 0.46 4.28 -1.16
C VAL A 28 -0.99 3.85 -0.97
N LYS A 29 -1.56 4.04 0.24
CA LYS A 29 -2.97 3.71 0.53
C LYS A 29 -3.93 4.51 -0.33
N PHE A 30 -3.66 5.79 -0.55
CA PHE A 30 -4.47 6.66 -1.40
C PHE A 30 -4.44 6.19 -2.85
N LEU A 31 -3.24 5.91 -3.40
CA LEU A 31 -3.06 5.45 -4.76
C LEU A 31 -3.67 4.07 -5.00
N ALA A 32 -3.62 3.18 -4.01
CA ALA A 32 -4.28 1.88 -4.09
C ALA A 32 -5.77 2.00 -4.44
N VAL A 33 -6.47 3.00 -3.87
CA VAL A 33 -7.88 3.27 -4.18
C VAL A 33 -8.03 4.01 -5.49
N ARG A 34 -7.27 5.10 -5.69
CA ARG A 34 -7.39 5.96 -6.88
C ARG A 34 -7.05 5.23 -8.18
N ARG A 35 -6.17 4.23 -8.11
CA ARG A 35 -5.79 3.36 -9.24
C ARG A 35 -6.52 2.02 -9.22
N GLN A 36 -7.63 1.93 -8.48
CA GLN A 36 -8.54 0.77 -8.45
C GLN A 36 -7.83 -0.56 -8.15
N GLN A 37 -6.73 -0.52 -7.39
CA GLN A 37 -6.04 -1.73 -6.93
C GLN A 37 -6.78 -2.40 -5.78
N ILE A 38 -7.53 -1.62 -5.01
CA ILE A 38 -8.48 -2.10 -3.99
C ILE A 38 -9.82 -1.36 -4.12
N PRO A 39 -10.94 -1.99 -3.76
CA PRO A 39 -12.28 -1.44 -3.98
C PRO A 39 -12.71 -0.36 -2.97
N PHE A 40 -12.08 -0.31 -1.78
CA PHE A 40 -12.44 0.59 -0.69
C PHE A 40 -11.20 1.25 -0.11
N SER A 41 -11.40 2.21 0.81
CA SER A 41 -10.31 2.75 1.63
C SER A 41 -9.49 1.60 2.24
N TYR A 42 -8.17 1.78 2.38
CA TYR A 42 -7.30 0.73 2.94
C TYR A 42 -7.81 0.21 4.29
N GLN A 43 -8.31 1.10 5.16
CA GLN A 43 -8.86 0.73 6.46
C GLN A 43 -10.13 -0.11 6.33
N THR A 44 -11.08 0.29 5.48
CA THR A 44 -12.30 -0.47 5.23
C THR A 44 -11.98 -1.84 4.63
N PHE A 45 -11.14 -1.87 3.60
CA PHE A 45 -10.73 -3.09 2.92
C PHE A 45 -10.08 -4.09 3.88
N THR A 46 -9.10 -3.65 4.69
CA THR A 46 -8.43 -4.53 5.65
C THR A 46 -9.35 -4.99 6.78
N SER A 47 -10.28 -4.15 7.25
CA SER A 47 -11.30 -4.57 8.23
C SER A 47 -12.18 -5.69 7.68
N LEU A 48 -12.69 -5.55 6.45
CA LEU A 48 -13.51 -6.59 5.80
C LEU A 48 -12.72 -7.90 5.59
N VAL A 49 -11.46 -7.81 5.18
CA VAL A 49 -10.60 -9.01 5.02
C VAL A 49 -10.34 -9.70 6.37
N ARG A 50 -10.16 -8.93 7.45
CA ARG A 50 -10.01 -9.51 8.80
C ARG A 50 -11.28 -10.19 9.28
N GLU A 51 -12.43 -9.62 8.98
CA GLU A 51 -13.73 -10.23 9.28
C GLU A 51 -13.91 -11.55 8.52
N LEU A 52 -13.62 -11.56 7.21
CA LEU A 52 -13.59 -12.78 6.39
C LEU A 52 -12.67 -13.87 6.97
N LEU A 53 -11.49 -13.50 7.48
CA LEU A 53 -10.56 -14.43 8.13
C LEU A 53 -11.08 -14.97 9.47
N ARG A 54 -11.92 -14.22 10.19
CA ARG A 54 -12.55 -14.67 11.44
C ARG A 54 -13.74 -15.61 11.21
N GLU A 55 -14.46 -15.41 10.11
CA GLU A 55 -15.60 -16.25 9.69
C GLU A 55 -15.20 -17.59 9.03
N LEU A 56 -13.89 -17.89 8.99
CA LEU A 56 -13.33 -19.11 8.40
C LEU A 56 -13.15 -20.32 9.37
N PRO A 57 -13.90 -20.56 10.47
CA PRO A 57 -13.71 -21.79 11.23
C PRO A 57 -14.38 -22.99 10.55
N GLY A 58 -13.55 -23.95 10.12
CA GLY A 58 -13.75 -25.38 10.41
C GLY A 58 -14.65 -26.22 9.52
N ASN A 59 -15.43 -25.67 8.59
CA ASN A 59 -16.29 -26.51 7.72
C ASN A 59 -16.37 -25.93 6.31
N ARG A 60 -15.28 -26.00 5.54
CA ARG A 60 -15.36 -25.84 4.07
C ARG A 60 -16.14 -27.05 3.54
N GLN A 61 -17.46 -26.95 3.49
CA GLN A 61 -18.24 -27.82 2.60
C GLN A 61 -17.64 -27.67 1.20
N GLU A 62 -17.39 -28.78 0.52
CA GLU A 62 -16.93 -28.75 -0.87
C GLU A 62 -17.86 -27.86 -1.67
N ALA A 63 -17.30 -26.87 -2.36
CA ALA A 63 -18.06 -25.91 -3.16
C ALA A 63 -18.95 -26.69 -4.14
N SER A 64 -20.26 -26.55 -3.97
CA SER A 64 -21.29 -27.30 -4.67
C SER A 64 -21.60 -26.71 -6.05
N CYS A 65 -21.18 -25.45 -6.30
CA CYS A 65 -21.44 -24.76 -7.55
C CYS A 65 -20.34 -23.75 -7.93
N TRP A 66 -20.30 -23.39 -9.21
CA TRP A 66 -19.31 -22.47 -9.79
C TRP A 66 -19.24 -21.09 -9.11
N SER A 67 -20.37 -20.57 -8.62
CA SER A 67 -20.40 -19.29 -7.92
C SER A 67 -19.67 -19.33 -6.58
N GLU A 68 -19.72 -20.46 -5.86
CA GLU A 68 -19.00 -20.64 -4.60
C GLU A 68 -17.48 -20.68 -4.85
N ILE A 69 -17.05 -21.39 -5.90
CA ILE A 69 -15.63 -21.43 -6.33
C ILE A 69 -15.13 -20.02 -6.67
N GLN A 70 -15.93 -19.22 -7.38
CA GLN A 70 -15.56 -17.85 -7.72
C GLN A 70 -15.45 -16.97 -6.47
N LEU A 71 -16.39 -17.09 -5.54
CA LEU A 71 -16.36 -16.35 -4.27
C LEU A 71 -15.12 -16.70 -3.46
N ASP A 72 -14.75 -17.97 -3.36
CA ASP A 72 -13.56 -18.41 -2.63
C ASP A 72 -12.27 -17.88 -3.28
N LYS A 73 -12.18 -17.89 -4.62
CA LYS A 73 -11.05 -17.28 -5.33
C LYS A 73 -10.95 -15.77 -5.05
N GLN A 74 -12.08 -15.05 -5.02
CA GLN A 74 -12.06 -13.62 -4.69
C GLN A 74 -11.64 -13.37 -3.24
N ARG A 75 -12.06 -14.22 -2.30
CA ARG A 75 -11.61 -14.17 -0.89
C ARG A 75 -10.11 -14.37 -0.79
N GLU A 76 -9.57 -15.38 -1.48
CA GLU A 76 -8.13 -15.65 -1.52
C GLU A 76 -7.34 -14.47 -2.08
N LEU A 77 -7.79 -13.89 -3.19
CA LEU A 77 -7.18 -12.70 -3.79
C LEU A 77 -7.23 -11.49 -2.84
N ALA A 78 -8.35 -11.27 -2.16
CA ALA A 78 -8.48 -10.19 -1.19
C ALA A 78 -7.52 -10.37 0.01
N CYS A 79 -7.42 -11.59 0.53
CA CYS A 79 -6.50 -11.93 1.62
C CYS A 79 -5.04 -11.77 1.22
N ALA A 80 -4.67 -12.28 0.03
CA ALA A 80 -3.32 -12.12 -0.51
C ALA A 80 -2.97 -10.64 -0.71
N SER A 81 -3.87 -9.87 -1.31
CA SER A 81 -3.68 -8.43 -1.54
C SER A 81 -3.51 -7.67 -0.22
N ALA A 82 -4.34 -7.93 0.79
CA ALA A 82 -4.21 -7.29 2.10
C ALA A 82 -2.86 -7.59 2.76
N ARG A 83 -2.38 -8.84 2.69
CA ARG A 83 -1.06 -9.23 3.20
C ARG A 83 0.07 -8.55 2.44
N SER A 84 -0.02 -8.46 1.11
CA SER A 84 0.98 -7.77 0.29
C SER A 84 1.08 -6.29 0.63
N TYR A 85 -0.04 -5.60 0.82
CA TYR A 85 -0.02 -4.21 1.28
C TYR A 85 0.53 -4.08 2.70
N GLU A 86 0.18 -4.97 3.63
CA GLU A 86 0.75 -4.95 4.98
C GLU A 86 2.27 -5.13 4.96
N GLN A 87 2.78 -6.05 4.14
CA GLN A 87 4.22 -6.25 3.93
C GLN A 87 4.89 -5.01 3.33
N LEU A 88 4.26 -4.40 2.31
CA LEU A 88 4.77 -3.18 1.69
C LEU A 88 4.87 -2.03 2.69
N LEU A 89 3.82 -1.80 3.49
CA LEU A 89 3.80 -0.74 4.49
C LEU A 89 4.85 -0.98 5.59
N LYS A 90 5.00 -2.22 6.05
CA LYS A 90 6.09 -2.58 6.98
C LYS A 90 7.47 -2.37 6.37
N ALA A 91 7.64 -2.66 5.09
CA ALA A 91 8.91 -2.42 4.39
C ALA A 91 9.22 -0.92 4.30
N ILE A 92 8.21 -0.07 4.08
CA ILE A 92 8.36 1.39 4.14
C ILE A 92 8.78 1.81 5.55
N ASP A 93 8.06 1.38 6.59
CA ASP A 93 8.37 1.74 7.97
C ASP A 93 9.81 1.33 8.34
N ASN A 94 10.24 0.12 7.96
CA ASN A 94 11.61 -0.34 8.17
C ASN A 94 12.63 0.48 7.38
N ALA A 95 12.37 0.80 6.11
CA ALA A 95 13.29 1.57 5.28
C ALA A 95 13.57 2.95 5.88
N PHE A 96 12.52 3.64 6.36
CA PHE A 96 12.67 4.94 7.02
C PHE A 96 13.19 4.84 8.46
N GLY A 97 13.07 3.68 9.11
CA GLY A 97 13.65 3.45 10.44
C GLY A 97 15.15 3.18 10.44
N PHE A 98 15.70 2.65 9.35
CA PHE A 98 17.11 2.24 9.27
C PHE A 98 17.95 3.03 8.27
N CYS A 99 17.32 3.69 7.29
CA CYS A 99 18.01 4.36 6.18
C CYS A 99 17.52 5.79 6.00
N GLN A 100 18.42 6.66 5.54
CA GLN A 100 18.07 7.99 5.05
C GLN A 100 17.55 7.88 3.61
N VAL A 101 16.24 7.70 3.47
CA VAL A 101 15.58 7.53 2.17
C VAL A 101 15.47 8.89 1.46
N GLN A 102 16.14 9.06 0.32
CA GLN A 102 16.09 10.30 -0.48
C GLN A 102 14.99 10.30 -1.53
N GLU A 103 14.63 9.12 -2.03
CA GLU A 103 13.61 8.99 -3.07
C GLU A 103 12.84 7.68 -2.95
N ALA A 104 11.60 7.71 -3.42
CA ALA A 104 10.76 6.54 -3.58
C ALA A 104 10.01 6.60 -4.92
N ALA A 105 9.97 5.48 -5.64
CA ALA A 105 9.22 5.35 -6.88
C ALA A 105 8.17 4.24 -6.75
N LEU A 106 6.91 4.58 -7.05
CA LEU A 106 5.78 3.65 -7.07
C LEU A 106 5.41 3.37 -8.53
N PHE A 107 5.50 2.10 -8.92
CA PHE A 107 5.26 1.65 -10.30
C PHE A 107 3.91 0.94 -10.41
N PHE A 108 3.11 1.34 -11.38
CA PHE A 108 1.88 0.65 -11.75
C PHE A 108 2.01 0.10 -13.18
N GLY A 109 1.79 -1.20 -13.34
CA GLY A 109 1.95 -1.87 -14.64
C GLY A 109 2.41 -3.32 -14.49
N ALA A 110 2.86 -3.89 -15.60
CA ALA A 110 3.27 -5.30 -15.64
C ALA A 110 4.66 -5.51 -15.03
N THR A 111 5.59 -4.57 -15.24
CA THR A 111 6.98 -4.68 -14.74
C THR A 111 7.51 -3.31 -14.33
N MET A 112 8.56 -3.31 -13.51
CA MET A 112 9.30 -2.09 -13.14
C MET A 112 10.08 -1.45 -14.31
N PHE A 113 10.42 -2.23 -15.34
CA PHE A 113 11.17 -1.74 -16.50
C PHE A 113 10.27 -1.09 -17.55
N THR A 114 9.00 -1.49 -17.60
CA THR A 114 8.00 -0.96 -18.51
C THR A 114 6.72 -0.61 -17.75
N PRO A 115 6.76 0.34 -16.80
CA PRO A 115 5.59 0.74 -16.05
C PRO A 115 4.61 1.46 -16.97
N LYS A 116 3.31 1.23 -16.76
CA LYS A 116 2.27 2.04 -17.42
C LYS A 116 2.21 3.43 -16.81
N GLU A 117 2.52 3.52 -15.53
CA GLU A 117 2.50 4.75 -14.74
C GLU A 117 3.52 4.66 -13.60
N MET A 118 4.12 5.80 -13.26
CA MET A 118 5.10 5.93 -12.18
C MET A 118 4.76 7.17 -11.34
N TRP A 119 4.83 7.03 -10.01
CA TRP A 119 4.84 8.16 -9.07
C TRP A 119 6.20 8.24 -8.42
N HIS A 120 6.87 9.37 -8.58
CA HIS A 120 8.17 9.63 -7.97
C HIS A 120 8.01 10.63 -6.82
N VAL A 121 8.54 10.28 -5.66
CA VAL A 121 8.55 11.10 -4.45
C VAL A 121 10.00 11.36 -4.08
N GLN A 122 10.36 12.64 -3.99
CA GLN A 122 11.66 13.08 -3.51
C GLN A 122 11.50 13.62 -2.10
N PHE A 123 12.40 13.19 -1.22
CA PHE A 123 12.46 13.61 0.17
C PHE A 123 13.63 14.58 0.37
N PRO A 124 13.54 15.54 1.31
CA PRO A 124 14.65 16.42 1.65
C PRO A 124 15.82 15.66 2.28
N ASP A 125 17.04 16.13 2.05
CA ASP A 125 18.25 15.53 2.62
C ASP A 125 18.38 15.79 4.14
N ASP A 126 17.68 16.79 4.68
CA ASP A 126 17.80 17.26 6.06
C ASP A 126 16.74 16.67 7.01
N MET A 127 16.07 15.58 6.63
CA MET A 127 15.12 14.90 7.52
C MET A 127 15.79 14.43 8.81
N VAL A 128 15.25 14.87 9.94
CA VAL A 128 15.83 14.60 11.26
C VAL A 128 15.38 13.21 11.76
N ASN A 129 16.31 12.43 12.30
CA ASN A 129 15.98 11.28 13.14
C ASN A 129 15.51 11.82 14.49
N HIS A 130 14.28 11.54 14.91
CA HIS A 130 13.85 11.86 16.28
C HIS A 130 14.79 11.13 17.26
N ILE A 131 15.50 11.91 18.08
CA ILE A 131 16.27 11.43 19.24
C ILE A 131 15.32 11.22 20.41
#